data_AF-A0A1Z8QMH2-F1
#
_entry.id   AF-A0A1Z8QMH2-F1
#
_cell.length_a   1.000
_cell.length_b   1.000
_cell.length_c   1.000
_cell.angle_alpha   90.00
_cell.angle_beta   90.00
_cell.angle_gamma   90.00
#
_symmetry.space_group_name_H-M   'P 1'
#
loop_
_entity.id
_entity.type
_entity.pdbx_description
1 polymer ?
#
loop_
_entity_poly.entity_id
_entity_poly.type
_entity_poly.pdbx_seq_one_letter_code
_entity_poly.pdbx_strand_id
1 'polypeptide(L)'
;MIDFQSLTNLPEINFKAKDRPELKELAGYIDHMKADLFNDRWSQATKKHIKTSLVLYIRSMQKQLAPMGYHYKAQDMEGKQHLEHVIPQNKIVTAYLHDKISAEMMLQMPLCLIDDTDKHILEGDWQQAGNWEYPFRRYKFAGYTKVIKDVRGKVVDLESYTIHDHFKMLGVVDLPA
;
A
#
# COMPACT_ATOMS: atom_id res chain seq x y z
N MET A 1 8.53 -0.21 45.18
CA MET A 1 9.74 -0.80 44.55
C MET A 1 9.27 -2.02 43.77
N ILE A 2 9.64 -2.16 42.51
CA ILE A 2 9.18 -3.30 41.69
C ILE A 2 9.93 -4.56 42.16
N ASP A 3 9.20 -5.64 42.44
CA ASP A 3 9.78 -6.95 42.68
C ASP A 3 10.15 -7.60 41.33
N PHE A 4 11.44 -7.60 41.01
CA PHE A 4 11.93 -8.10 39.73
C PHE A 4 11.81 -9.62 39.57
N GLN A 5 11.59 -10.39 40.65
CA GLN A 5 11.32 -11.83 40.56
C GLN A 5 9.94 -12.12 39.95
N SER A 6 8.99 -11.20 40.10
CA SER A 6 7.66 -11.32 39.48
C SER A 6 7.68 -11.23 37.95
N LEU A 7 8.82 -10.84 37.34
CA LEU A 7 8.96 -10.65 35.89
C LEU A 7 9.51 -11.89 35.16
N THR A 8 10.00 -12.91 35.87
CA THR A 8 10.82 -13.98 35.28
C THR A 8 10.04 -14.94 34.38
N ASN A 9 8.70 -15.01 34.51
CA ASN A 9 7.84 -15.94 33.78
C ASN A 9 6.50 -15.30 33.36
N LEU A 10 6.52 -14.04 32.94
CA LEU A 10 5.30 -13.40 32.44
C LEU A 10 4.82 -14.14 31.17
N PRO A 11 3.53 -14.51 31.10
CA PRO A 11 2.99 -15.14 29.91
C PRO A 11 3.08 -14.18 28.72
N GLU A 12 3.50 -14.70 27.57
CA GLU A 12 3.51 -13.92 26.33
C GLU A 12 2.07 -13.56 25.96
N ILE A 13 1.83 -12.28 25.67
CA ILE A 13 0.57 -11.83 25.07
C ILE A 13 0.61 -12.23 23.60
N ASN A 14 -0.14 -13.26 23.23
CA ASN A 14 -0.16 -13.80 21.88
C ASN A 14 -1.58 -13.81 21.32
N PHE A 15 -1.74 -13.28 20.11
CA PHE A 15 -2.99 -13.29 19.36
C PHE A 15 -2.83 -14.20 18.14
N LYS A 16 -3.54 -15.33 18.12
CA LYS A 16 -3.57 -16.25 16.98
C LYS A 16 -4.82 -16.00 16.15
N ALA A 17 -4.64 -15.46 14.95
CA ALA A 17 -5.71 -15.30 13.96
C ALA A 17 -5.30 -15.97 12.64
N LYS A 18 -6.24 -16.65 12.00
CA LYS A 18 -6.07 -17.18 10.63
C LYS A 18 -6.69 -16.26 9.58
N ASP A 19 -7.60 -15.41 10.02
CA ASP A 19 -8.39 -14.54 9.15
C ASP A 19 -7.62 -13.27 8.81
N ARG A 20 -7.94 -12.68 7.66
CA ARG A 20 -7.41 -11.37 7.29
C ARG A 20 -8.06 -10.31 8.16
N PRO A 21 -7.34 -9.27 8.59
CA PRO A 21 -7.95 -8.20 9.35
C PRO A 21 -9.02 -7.48 8.53
N GLU A 22 -10.08 -7.04 9.20
CA GLU A 22 -11.16 -6.29 8.58
C GLU A 22 -10.68 -4.92 8.09
N LEU A 23 -11.00 -4.57 6.84
CA LEU A 23 -10.55 -3.33 6.21
C LEU A 23 -10.94 -2.09 7.05
N LYS A 24 -12.16 -2.08 7.59
CA LYS A 24 -12.68 -0.97 8.38
C LYS A 24 -11.96 -0.80 9.72
N GLU A 25 -11.57 -1.91 10.36
CA GLU A 25 -10.81 -1.85 11.62
C GLU A 25 -9.41 -1.30 11.38
N LEU A 26 -8.75 -1.77 10.32
CA LEU A 26 -7.43 -1.26 9.91
C LEU A 26 -7.49 0.23 9.55
N ALA A 27 -8.52 0.64 8.82
CA ALA A 27 -8.76 2.04 8.47
C ALA A 27 -8.92 2.90 9.72
N GLY A 28 -9.77 2.48 10.67
CA GLY A 28 -9.96 3.19 11.94
C GLY A 28 -8.67 3.30 12.77
N TYR A 29 -7.86 2.24 12.82
CA TYR A 29 -6.57 2.29 13.50
C TYR A 29 -5.59 3.29 12.84
N ILE A 30 -5.55 3.30 11.50
CA ILE A 30 -4.76 4.26 10.73
C ILE A 30 -5.23 5.71 10.93
N ASP A 31 -6.54 5.94 11.03
CA ASP A 31 -7.11 7.24 11.34
C ASP A 31 -6.73 7.71 12.76
N HIS A 32 -6.71 6.81 13.75
CA HIS A 32 -6.20 7.13 15.09
C HIS A 32 -4.72 7.52 15.06
N MET A 33 -3.88 6.79 14.32
CA MET A 33 -2.47 7.15 14.17
C MET A 33 -2.28 8.51 13.47
N LYS A 34 -3.14 8.83 12.49
CA LYS A 34 -3.14 10.14 11.83
C LYS A 34 -3.58 11.26 12.77
N ALA A 35 -4.62 11.04 13.58
CA ALA A 35 -5.05 11.99 14.59
C ALA A 35 -3.90 12.28 15.58
N ASP A 36 -3.18 11.23 15.98
CA ASP A 36 -1.97 11.38 16.79
C ASP A 36 -0.88 12.17 16.07
N LEU A 37 -0.61 11.90 14.79
CA LEU A 37 0.39 12.63 14.02
C LEU A 37 0.17 14.15 14.03
N PHE A 38 -1.09 14.59 13.97
CA PHE A 38 -1.45 16.00 13.95
C PHE A 38 -1.74 16.61 15.32
N ASN A 39 -1.72 15.81 16.39
CA ASN A 39 -1.95 16.31 17.74
C ASN A 39 -0.79 17.19 18.23
N ASP A 40 -1.09 18.38 18.76
CA ASP A 40 -0.11 19.35 19.23
C ASP A 40 0.60 18.94 20.53
N ARG A 41 0.11 17.91 21.23
CA ARG A 41 0.80 17.33 22.38
C ARG A 41 2.18 16.75 22.03
N TRP A 42 2.38 16.39 20.76
CA TRP A 42 3.61 15.73 20.31
C TRP A 42 4.63 16.71 19.75
N SER A 43 5.88 16.52 20.13
CA SER A 43 7.02 17.22 19.53
C SER A 43 7.17 16.86 18.05
N GLN A 44 7.87 17.69 17.27
CA GLN A 44 8.17 17.39 15.86
C GLN A 44 8.98 16.09 15.68
N ALA A 45 9.89 15.79 16.62
CA ALA A 45 10.63 14.53 16.61
C ALA A 45 9.68 13.33 16.79
N THR A 46 8.75 13.41 17.75
CA THR A 46 7.74 12.37 17.96
C THR A 46 6.81 12.23 16.75
N LYS A 47 6.35 13.35 16.16
CA LYS A 47 5.55 13.35 14.93
C LYS A 47 6.28 12.64 13.78
N LYS A 48 7.60 12.81 13.63
CA LYS A 48 8.42 12.07 12.65
C LYS A 48 8.39 10.55 12.90
N HIS A 49 8.48 10.11 14.16
CA HIS A 49 8.36 8.70 14.51
C HIS A 49 6.96 8.15 14.22
N ILE A 50 5.90 8.86 14.63
CA ILE A 50 4.51 8.48 14.33
C ILE A 50 4.30 8.35 12.82
N LYS A 51 4.75 9.32 12.02
CA LYS A 51 4.67 9.27 10.55
C LYS A 51 5.39 8.05 9.98
N THR A 52 6.56 7.71 10.52
CA THR A 52 7.35 6.55 10.05
C THR A 52 6.61 5.24 10.34
N SER A 53 6.11 5.08 11.57
CA SER A 53 5.30 3.93 11.96
C SER A 53 4.03 3.81 11.12
N LEU A 54 3.34 4.92 10.88
CA LEU A 54 2.15 5.00 10.04
C LEU A 54 2.45 4.48 8.63
N VAL A 55 3.49 5.00 7.98
CA VAL A 55 3.87 4.58 6.61
C VAL A 55 4.23 3.09 6.56
N LEU A 56 4.99 2.57 7.53
CA LEU A 56 5.37 1.17 7.58
C LEU A 56 4.15 0.26 7.79
N TYR A 57 3.26 0.65 8.70
CA TYR A 57 2.03 -0.08 8.97
C TYR A 57 1.14 -0.14 7.72
N ILE A 58 0.90 0.99 7.05
CA ILE A 58 0.12 1.06 5.81
C ILE A 58 0.68 0.11 4.75
N ARG A 59 2.01 0.13 4.51
CA ARG A 59 2.63 -0.76 3.52
C ARG A 59 2.44 -2.24 3.85
N SER A 60 2.56 -2.59 5.14
CA SER A 60 2.34 -3.95 5.60
C SER A 60 0.88 -4.37 5.36
N MET A 61 -0.07 -3.52 5.70
CA MET A 61 -1.51 -3.82 5.56
C MET A 61 -1.95 -3.88 4.10
N GLN A 62 -1.47 -2.98 3.23
CA GLN A 62 -1.73 -3.04 1.78
C GLN A 62 -1.31 -4.41 1.20
N LYS A 63 -0.15 -4.94 1.63
CA LYS A 63 0.30 -6.27 1.23
C LYS A 63 -0.57 -7.38 1.80
N GLN A 64 -0.98 -7.30 3.08
CA GLN A 64 -1.80 -8.35 3.71
C GLN A 64 -3.23 -8.40 3.15
N LEU A 65 -3.79 -7.25 2.79
CA LEU A 65 -5.13 -7.15 2.22
C LEU A 65 -5.19 -7.62 0.77
N ALA A 66 -4.10 -7.44 0.01
CA ALA A 66 -4.03 -7.90 -1.36
C ALA A 66 -4.19 -9.43 -1.45
N PRO A 67 -5.03 -9.97 -2.37
CA PRO A 67 -5.42 -11.38 -2.39
C PRO A 67 -4.27 -12.40 -2.35
N MET A 68 -3.17 -12.07 -3.03
CA MET A 68 -1.95 -12.90 -3.10
C MET A 68 -0.71 -12.15 -2.60
N GLY A 69 -0.89 -11.06 -1.85
CA GLY A 69 0.19 -10.11 -1.55
C GLY A 69 0.47 -9.08 -2.65
N TYR A 70 -0.29 -9.13 -3.76
CA TYR A 70 -0.27 -8.21 -4.89
C TYR A 70 -1.65 -8.21 -5.59
N HIS A 71 -1.89 -7.17 -6.40
CA HIS A 71 -3.09 -7.02 -7.24
C HIS A 71 -2.83 -7.34 -8.71
N TYR A 72 -1.58 -7.18 -9.13
CA TYR A 72 -1.12 -7.37 -10.49
C TYR A 72 0.23 -8.09 -10.50
N LYS A 73 0.51 -8.80 -11.58
CA LYS A 73 1.74 -9.57 -11.75
C LYS A 73 2.22 -9.52 -13.19
N ALA A 74 3.49 -9.17 -13.39
CA ALA A 74 4.16 -9.30 -14.67
C ALA A 74 4.25 -10.79 -15.09
N GLN A 75 4.07 -11.05 -16.38
CA GLN A 75 4.29 -12.35 -16.98
C GLN A 75 5.76 -12.54 -17.33
N ASP A 76 6.17 -13.79 -17.50
CA ASP A 76 7.53 -14.16 -17.93
C ASP A 76 8.63 -13.55 -17.05
N MET A 77 8.36 -13.52 -15.74
CA MET A 77 9.28 -13.01 -14.74
C MET A 77 10.48 -13.94 -14.55
N GLU A 78 11.68 -13.39 -14.67
CA GLU A 78 12.94 -14.10 -14.52
C GLU A 78 13.69 -13.62 -13.26
N GLY A 79 13.91 -14.54 -12.32
CA GLY A 79 14.74 -14.29 -11.14
C GLY A 79 13.97 -13.69 -9.96
N LYS A 80 14.59 -12.70 -9.30
CA LYS A 80 14.09 -12.16 -8.03
C LYS A 80 12.91 -11.22 -8.29
N GLN A 81 11.84 -11.38 -7.52
CA GLN A 81 10.64 -10.57 -7.62
C GLN A 81 10.70 -9.33 -6.71
N HIS A 82 10.08 -8.25 -7.16
CA HIS A 82 9.93 -6.99 -6.45
C HIS A 82 8.46 -6.58 -6.41
N LEU A 83 7.96 -6.22 -5.21
CA LEU A 83 6.61 -5.70 -5.04
C LEU A 83 6.63 -4.18 -5.12
N GLU A 84 6.00 -3.65 -6.15
CA GLU A 84 5.96 -2.22 -6.47
C GLU A 84 4.57 -1.64 -6.21
N HIS A 85 4.55 -0.37 -5.77
CA HIS A 85 3.31 0.40 -5.69
C HIS A 85 3.08 1.15 -7.00
N VAL A 86 2.03 0.77 -7.74
CA VAL A 86 1.79 1.32 -9.10
C VAL A 86 1.61 2.84 -9.04
N ILE A 87 0.99 3.34 -7.97
CA ILE A 87 1.09 4.76 -7.59
C ILE A 87 2.16 4.87 -6.49
N PRO A 88 3.16 5.77 -6.61
CA PRO A 88 4.19 5.92 -5.60
C PRO A 88 3.62 6.07 -4.18
N GLN A 89 4.15 5.29 -3.22
CA GLN A 89 3.62 5.22 -1.86
C GLN A 89 3.59 6.58 -1.15
N ASN A 90 4.59 7.43 -1.40
CA ASN A 90 4.63 8.79 -0.87
C ASN A 90 3.47 9.66 -1.38
N LYS A 91 3.06 9.54 -2.65
CA LYS A 91 1.89 10.22 -3.21
C LYS A 91 0.61 9.72 -2.54
N ILE A 92 0.47 8.40 -2.40
CA ILE A 92 -0.66 7.76 -1.71
C ILE A 92 -0.83 8.30 -0.29
N VAL A 93 0.23 8.20 0.52
CA VAL A 93 0.20 8.64 1.93
C VAL A 93 -0.04 10.14 2.04
N THR A 94 0.56 10.95 1.16
CA THR A 94 0.37 12.41 1.18
C THR A 94 -1.08 12.78 0.88
N ALA A 95 -1.71 12.15 -0.12
CA ALA A 95 -3.13 12.37 -0.43
C ALA A 95 -4.03 12.03 0.77
N TYR A 96 -3.77 10.91 1.45
CA TYR A 96 -4.48 10.52 2.66
C TYR A 96 -4.29 11.52 3.82
N LEU A 97 -3.06 11.96 4.07
CA LEU A 97 -2.76 12.93 5.12
C LEU A 97 -3.40 14.30 4.86
N HIS A 98 -3.71 14.63 3.60
CA HIS A 98 -4.43 15.84 3.18
C HIS A 98 -5.94 15.63 2.97
N ASP A 99 -6.51 14.53 3.49
CA ASP A 99 -7.94 14.22 3.42
C ASP A 99 -8.49 14.13 1.98
N LYS A 100 -7.63 13.78 1.01
CA LYS A 100 -8.03 13.62 -0.40
C LYS A 100 -8.53 12.22 -0.73
N ILE A 101 -8.16 11.23 0.08
CA ILE A 101 -8.63 9.85 0.00
C ILE A 101 -8.85 9.32 1.42
N SER A 102 -9.76 8.36 1.58
CA SER A 102 -9.98 7.66 2.85
C SER A 102 -8.84 6.67 3.15
N ALA A 103 -8.72 6.24 4.40
CA ALA A 103 -7.81 5.17 4.78
C ALA A 103 -8.15 3.84 4.08
N GLU A 104 -9.44 3.55 3.85
CA GLU A 104 -9.89 2.37 3.12
C GLU A 104 -9.40 2.38 1.66
N MET A 105 -9.56 3.50 0.95
CA MET A 105 -9.04 3.65 -0.41
C MET A 105 -7.52 3.50 -0.45
N MET A 106 -6.83 4.14 0.51
CA MET A 106 -5.37 4.06 0.62
C MET A 106 -4.88 2.61 0.82
N LEU A 107 -5.53 1.85 1.69
CA LEU A 107 -5.20 0.45 1.99
C LEU A 107 -5.42 -0.49 0.81
N GLN A 108 -6.31 -0.13 -0.10
CA GLN A 108 -6.66 -0.91 -1.28
C GLN A 108 -5.97 -0.39 -2.55
N MET A 109 -4.88 0.37 -2.43
CA MET A 109 -4.14 0.90 -3.60
C MET A 109 -3.41 -0.20 -4.39
N PRO A 110 -3.19 0.02 -5.71
CA PRO A 110 -2.67 -1.02 -6.61
C PRO A 110 -1.23 -1.42 -6.27
N LEU A 111 -1.00 -2.73 -6.22
CA LEU A 111 0.29 -3.36 -5.97
C LEU A 111 0.63 -4.29 -7.13
N CYS A 112 1.80 -4.13 -7.73
CA CYS A 112 2.25 -4.95 -8.85
C CYS A 112 3.53 -5.70 -8.51
N LEU A 113 3.53 -7.00 -8.78
CA LEU A 113 4.72 -7.84 -8.67
C LEU A 113 5.43 -7.85 -10.02
N ILE A 114 6.69 -7.41 -10.03
CA ILE A 114 7.56 -7.30 -11.21
C ILE A 114 8.91 -7.97 -10.94
N ASP A 115 9.77 -8.06 -11.95
CA ASP A 115 11.16 -8.45 -11.73
C ASP A 115 11.96 -7.35 -11.04
N ASP A 116 12.88 -7.75 -10.16
CA ASP A 116 13.79 -6.82 -9.47
C ASP A 116 14.71 -6.09 -10.45
N THR A 117 14.98 -6.66 -11.63
CA THR A 117 15.74 -6.02 -12.71
C THR A 117 14.95 -4.87 -13.36
N ASP A 118 13.62 -4.99 -13.44
CA ASP A 118 12.77 -3.96 -14.02
C ASP A 118 12.50 -2.80 -13.04
N LYS A 119 12.78 -2.97 -11.74
CA LYS A 119 12.48 -1.93 -10.74
C LYS A 119 13.16 -0.60 -11.09
N HIS A 120 14.38 -0.66 -11.62
CA HIS A 120 15.19 0.51 -11.96
C HIS A 120 14.60 1.28 -13.15
N ILE A 121 13.87 0.60 -14.04
CA ILE A 121 13.13 1.24 -15.14
C ILE A 121 12.05 2.17 -14.58
N LEU A 122 11.47 1.81 -13.43
CA LEU A 122 10.44 2.57 -12.72
C LEU A 122 11.01 3.58 -11.70
N GLU A 123 12.34 3.68 -11.58
CA GLU A 123 13.07 4.63 -10.74
C GLU A 123 13.54 5.81 -11.62
N GLY A 124 12.81 6.92 -11.61
CA GLY A 124 13.17 8.10 -12.42
C GLY A 124 12.03 9.12 -12.56
N ASP A 125 12.16 10.05 -13.51
CA ASP A 125 11.21 11.17 -13.72
C ASP A 125 9.77 10.71 -14.00
N TRP A 126 9.59 9.48 -14.49
CA TRP A 126 8.27 8.86 -14.70
C TRP A 126 7.47 8.67 -13.41
N GLN A 127 8.12 8.63 -12.24
CA GLN A 127 7.43 8.65 -10.95
C GLN A 127 6.58 9.92 -10.79
N GLN A 128 7.00 11.02 -11.41
CA GLN A 128 6.23 12.26 -11.45
C GLN A 128 5.14 12.21 -12.53
N ALA A 129 5.41 11.56 -13.67
CA ALA A 129 4.49 11.44 -14.81
C ALA A 129 3.28 10.51 -14.58
N GLY A 130 3.31 9.67 -13.55
CA GLY A 130 2.15 8.85 -13.16
C GLY A 130 0.94 9.69 -12.79
N ASN A 131 -0.13 9.59 -13.59
CA ASN A 131 -1.44 10.15 -13.28
C ASN A 131 -2.22 9.16 -12.40
N TRP A 132 -2.89 9.68 -11.37
CA TRP A 132 -3.77 8.92 -10.48
C TRP A 132 -4.91 8.23 -11.24
N GLU A 133 -5.43 8.87 -12.29
CA GLU A 133 -6.52 8.31 -13.08
C GLU A 133 -6.09 7.05 -13.84
N TYR A 134 -4.86 7.04 -14.38
CA TYR A 134 -4.29 5.94 -15.19
C TYR A 134 -2.96 5.46 -14.59
N PRO A 135 -3.00 4.69 -13.49
CA PRO A 135 -1.81 4.40 -12.69
C PRO A 135 -0.71 3.66 -13.47
N PHE A 136 -1.07 2.84 -14.46
CA PHE A 136 -0.12 2.08 -15.26
C PHE A 136 0.56 2.85 -16.39
N ARG A 137 0.13 4.06 -16.75
CA ARG A 137 0.78 4.84 -17.83
C ARG A 137 2.25 5.10 -17.57
N ARG A 138 2.65 5.24 -16.30
CA ARG A 138 4.06 5.39 -15.93
C ARG A 138 4.91 4.20 -16.35
N TYR A 139 4.35 2.98 -16.37
CA TYR A 139 5.07 1.78 -16.80
C TYR A 139 5.36 1.87 -18.31
N LYS A 140 4.33 2.23 -19.09
CA LYS A 140 4.48 2.45 -20.53
C LYS A 140 5.50 3.55 -20.83
N PHE A 141 5.40 4.69 -20.16
CA PHE A 141 6.32 5.81 -20.35
C PHE A 141 7.75 5.48 -19.93
N ALA A 142 7.91 4.66 -18.90
CA ALA A 142 9.22 4.15 -18.50
C ALA A 142 9.81 3.12 -19.50
N GLY A 143 9.05 2.70 -20.52
CA GLY A 143 9.50 1.69 -21.48
C GLY A 143 9.36 0.26 -20.96
N TYR A 144 8.49 0.02 -19.97
CA TYR A 144 8.18 -1.33 -19.48
C TYR A 144 7.49 -2.15 -20.58
N THR A 145 8.05 -3.31 -20.92
CA THR A 145 7.61 -4.11 -22.08
C THR A 145 6.84 -5.38 -21.72
N LYS A 146 6.94 -5.86 -20.48
CA LYS A 146 6.31 -7.12 -20.07
C LYS A 146 4.80 -6.97 -19.90
N VAL A 147 4.08 -8.05 -20.20
CA VAL A 147 2.64 -8.12 -20.01
C VAL A 147 2.31 -8.15 -18.52
N ILE A 148 1.37 -7.33 -18.07
CA ILE A 148 0.85 -7.34 -16.70
C ILE A 148 -0.55 -7.94 -16.70
N LYS A 149 -0.82 -8.86 -15.78
CA LYS A 149 -2.16 -9.40 -15.53
C LYS A 149 -2.63 -9.07 -14.12
N ASP A 150 -3.93 -8.85 -13.94
CA ASP A 150 -4.54 -8.79 -12.62
C ASP A 150 -4.62 -10.19 -11.97
N VAL A 151 -5.00 -10.24 -10.69
CA VAL A 151 -5.19 -11.50 -9.94
C VAL A 151 -6.26 -12.44 -10.54
N ARG A 152 -7.09 -11.96 -11.47
CA ARG A 152 -8.10 -12.76 -12.18
C ARG A 152 -7.56 -13.28 -13.52
N GLY A 153 -6.32 -12.96 -13.87
CA GLY A 153 -5.66 -13.34 -15.13
C GLY A 153 -5.98 -12.43 -16.31
N LYS A 154 -6.68 -11.29 -16.11
CA LYS A 154 -6.98 -10.34 -17.17
C LYS A 154 -5.77 -9.46 -17.44
N VAL A 155 -5.42 -9.30 -18.72
CA VAL A 155 -4.34 -8.39 -19.14
C VAL A 155 -4.75 -6.94 -18.87
N VAL A 156 -3.82 -6.19 -18.29
CA VAL A 156 -3.94 -4.75 -18.04
C VAL A 156 -3.42 -3.99 -19.26
N ASP A 157 -4.26 -3.12 -19.83
CA ASP A 157 -3.81 -2.14 -20.81
C ASP A 157 -3.12 -0.98 -20.10
N LEU A 158 -1.80 -0.85 -20.27
CA LEU A 158 -1.00 0.15 -19.58
C LEU A 158 -1.37 1.60 -19.95
N GLU A 159 -2.10 1.83 -21.05
CA GLU A 159 -2.56 3.15 -21.46
C GLU A 159 -3.93 3.51 -20.86
N SER A 160 -4.88 2.58 -20.91
CA SER A 160 -6.29 2.89 -20.64
C SER A 160 -6.80 2.41 -19.27
N TYR A 161 -6.05 1.53 -18.59
CA TYR A 161 -6.50 0.98 -17.32
C TYR A 161 -6.56 2.03 -16.21
N THR A 162 -7.74 2.23 -15.65
CA THR A 162 -8.00 3.30 -14.69
C THR A 162 -7.87 2.83 -13.24
N ILE A 163 -7.77 3.79 -12.32
CA ILE A 163 -7.93 3.50 -10.90
C ILE A 163 -9.33 2.99 -10.55
N HIS A 164 -10.37 3.40 -11.29
CA HIS A 164 -11.73 2.90 -11.12
C HIS A 164 -11.83 1.41 -11.50
N ASP A 165 -11.16 0.99 -12.57
CA ASP A 165 -11.08 -0.43 -12.95
C ASP A 165 -10.43 -1.28 -11.85
N HIS A 166 -9.44 -0.72 -11.15
CA HIS A 166 -8.82 -1.37 -10.00
C HIS A 166 -9.80 -1.58 -8.84
N PHE A 167 -10.50 -0.54 -8.40
CA PHE A 167 -11.46 -0.69 -7.29
C PHE A 167 -12.65 -1.57 -7.67
N LYS A 168 -13.12 -1.49 -8.92
CA LYS A 168 -14.12 -2.42 -9.46
C LYS A 168 -13.62 -3.87 -9.46
N MET A 169 -12.34 -4.10 -9.75
CA MET A 169 -11.73 -5.44 -9.67
C MET A 169 -11.75 -5.99 -8.24
N LEU A 170 -11.57 -5.14 -7.24
CA LEU A 170 -11.63 -5.51 -5.83
C LEU A 170 -13.07 -5.69 -5.29
N GLY A 171 -14.08 -5.28 -6.05
CA GLY A 171 -15.48 -5.25 -5.58
C GLY A 171 -15.79 -4.08 -4.65
N VAL A 172 -14.94 -3.04 -4.64
CA VAL A 172 -15.15 -1.78 -3.92
C VAL A 172 -15.85 -0.82 -4.89
N VAL A 173 -17.18 -0.82 -4.93
CA VAL A 173 -17.95 -0.18 -6.02
C VAL A 173 -18.35 1.27 -5.70
N ASP A 174 -18.11 1.78 -4.49
CA ASP A 174 -18.51 3.15 -4.10
C ASP A 174 -17.30 4.09 -4.03
N LEU A 175 -16.72 4.43 -5.18
CA LEU A 175 -15.88 5.63 -5.26
C LEU A 175 -16.79 6.85 -5.43
N PRO A 176 -16.67 7.89 -4.59
CA PRO A 176 -17.36 9.15 -4.86
C PRO A 176 -16.86 9.70 -6.20
N ALA A 177 -17.80 10.11 -7.05
CA ALA A 177 -17.55 10.73 -8.35
C ALA A 177 -16.80 12.06 -8.23
#